data_AF-A0A3B9MA80-F1
#
_entry.id   AF-A0A3B9MA80-F1
#
_cell.length_a   1.000
_cell.length_b   1.000
_cell.length_c   1.000
_cell.angle_alpha   90.00
_cell.angle_beta   90.00
_cell.angle_gamma   90.00
#
_symmetry.space_group_name_H-M   'P 1'
#
loop_
_entity.id
_entity.type
_entity.pdbx_description
1 polymer ?
#
loop_
_entity_poly.entity_id
_entity_poly.type
_entity_poly.pdbx_seq_one_letter_code
_entity_poly.pdbx_strand_id
1 'polypeptide(L)' 'PPPHHDIYSIEDLAQLIHDLKTVNPRARIGVKLVSEAGVGTIAAGVAKARADYILVSG' A
#
# COMPACT_ATOMS: atom_id res chain seq x y z
N PRO A 1 10.70 -5.62 12.06
CA PRO A 1 9.73 -6.32 12.93
C PRO A 1 8.53 -6.76 12.08
N PRO A 2 7.73 -7.77 12.50
CA PRO A 2 6.73 -8.39 11.64
C PRO A 2 5.70 -7.43 11.04
N PRO A 3 5.16 -6.42 11.77
CA PRO A 3 4.51 -5.27 11.14
C PRO A 3 5.51 -4.16 10.84
N HIS A 4 5.31 -3.46 9.73
CA HIS A 4 5.87 -2.12 9.59
C HIS A 4 5.26 -1.25 10.70
N HIS A 5 6.11 -0.67 11.53
CA HIS A 5 5.67 0.12 12.69
C HIS A 5 4.93 1.41 12.34
N ASP A 6 4.83 1.74 11.06
CA ASP A 6 4.23 2.96 10.55
C ASP A 6 2.95 2.68 9.74
N ILE A 7 2.42 1.44 9.78
CA ILE A 7 1.23 1.04 9.02
C ILE A 7 0.31 0.22 9.94
N TYR A 8 -0.60 0.89 10.66
CA TYR A 8 -1.61 0.25 11.50
C TYR A 8 -3.02 0.33 10.92
N SER A 9 -3.22 1.21 9.93
CA SER A 9 -4.48 1.47 9.25
C SER A 9 -4.28 1.73 7.75
N ILE A 10 -5.38 1.83 6.99
CA ILE A 10 -5.31 2.16 5.57
C ILE A 10 -4.92 3.63 5.35
N GLU A 11 -5.27 4.48 6.30
CA GLU A 11 -4.90 5.90 6.34
C GLU A 11 -3.39 6.06 6.53
N ASP A 12 -2.77 5.25 7.39
CA ASP A 12 -1.31 5.26 7.59
C ASP A 12 -0.57 4.84 6.31
N LEU A 13 -1.09 3.83 5.60
CA LEU A 13 -0.54 3.44 4.30
C LEU A 13 -0.65 4.58 3.29
N ALA A 14 -1.78 5.31 3.27
CA ALA A 14 -1.94 6.46 2.40
C ALA A 14 -0.95 7.59 2.73
N GLN A 15 -0.68 7.83 4.01
CA GLN A 15 0.33 8.79 4.45
C GLN A 15 1.73 8.36 3.99
N LEU A 16 2.09 7.08 4.18
CA LEU A 16 3.39 6.58 3.71
C LEU A 16 3.53 6.70 2.18
N ILE A 17 2.49 6.37 1.41
CA ILE A 17 2.50 6.55 -0.05
C ILE A 17 2.66 8.03 -0.42
N HIS A 18 1.99 8.93 0.30
CA HIS A 18 2.14 10.37 0.12
C HIS A 18 3.57 10.82 0.39
N ASP A 19 4.17 10.39 1.49
CA ASP A 19 5.53 10.76 1.88
C ASP A 19 6.55 10.26 0.85
N LEU A 20 6.41 9.02 0.38
CA LEU A 20 7.28 8.45 -0.67
C LEU A 20 7.19 9.23 -1.98
N LYS A 21 5.99 9.66 -2.38
CA LYS A 21 5.78 10.49 -3.58
C LYS A 21 6.28 11.92 -3.40
N THR A 22 6.23 12.46 -2.17
CA THR A 22 6.80 13.76 -1.84
C THR A 22 8.33 13.72 -1.95
N VAL A 23 8.97 12.65 -1.48
CA VAL A 23 10.43 12.46 -1.58
C VAL A 23 10.88 12.22 -3.02
N ASN A 24 10.15 11.38 -3.77
CA ASN A 24 10.45 11.11 -5.18
C ASN A 24 9.18 11.15 -6.05
N PRO A 25 8.84 12.33 -6.62
CA PRO A 25 7.62 12.51 -7.40
C PRO A 25 7.56 11.69 -8.70
N ARG A 26 8.67 11.12 -9.16
CA ARG A 26 8.73 10.28 -10.37
C ARG A 26 8.63 8.79 -10.07
N ALA A 27 8.74 8.39 -8.81
CA ALA A 27 8.67 6.99 -8.43
C ALA A 27 7.24 6.45 -8.55
N ARG A 28 7.12 5.21 -9.01
CA ARG A 28 5.88 4.43 -8.90
C ARG A 28 5.90 3.64 -7.61
N ILE A 29 4.84 3.76 -6.82
CA ILE A 29 4.70 3.08 -5.54
C ILE A 29 3.84 1.83 -5.72
N GLY A 30 4.44 0.68 -5.41
CA GLY A 30 3.76 -0.61 -5.41
C GLY A 30 3.48 -1.11 -4.01
N VAL A 31 2.32 -1.71 -3.80
CA VAL A 31 1.99 -2.42 -2.55
C VAL A 31 1.86 -3.91 -2.85
N LYS A 32 2.65 -4.72 -2.17
CA LYS A 32 2.61 -6.17 -2.28
C LYS A 32 1.66 -6.75 -1.23
N LEU A 33 0.67 -7.53 -1.69
CA LEU A 33 -0.29 -8.25 -0.86
C LEU A 33 -0.12 -9.76 -1.06
N VAL A 34 -0.45 -10.53 -0.02
CA VAL A 34 -0.54 -11.99 -0.10
C VAL A 34 -1.94 -12.37 -0.57
N SER A 35 -2.05 -13.41 -1.40
CA SER A 35 -3.32 -13.92 -1.89
C SER A 35 -4.05 -14.66 -0.78
N GLU A 36 -5.15 -14.08 -0.32
CA GLU A 36 -6.04 -14.69 0.66
C GLU A 36 -7.49 -14.27 0.39
N ALA A 37 -8.44 -15.03 0.95
CA ALA A 37 -9.85 -14.65 0.89
C ALA A 37 -10.04 -13.27 1.54
N GLY A 38 -10.63 -12.32 0.79
CA GLY A 38 -10.80 -10.94 1.25
C GLY A 38 -9.71 -9.96 0.81
N VAL A 39 -8.65 -10.41 0.13
CA VAL A 39 -7.60 -9.53 -0.40
C VAL A 39 -8.15 -8.45 -1.33
N GLY A 40 -9.27 -8.70 -2.02
CA GLY A 40 -9.94 -7.71 -2.88
C GLY A 40 -10.41 -6.46 -2.13
N THR A 41 -10.90 -6.61 -0.89
CA THR A 41 -11.32 -5.48 -0.05
C THR A 41 -10.12 -4.64 0.36
N ILE A 42 -9.01 -5.28 0.74
CA ILE A 42 -7.75 -4.62 1.05
C ILE A 42 -7.19 -3.91 -0.18
N ALA A 43 -7.19 -4.58 -1.34
CA ALA A 43 -6.73 -4.01 -2.61
C ALA A 43 -7.53 -2.76 -3.01
N ALA A 44 -8.84 -2.73 -2.77
CA ALA A 44 -9.67 -1.54 -2.99
C ALA A 44 -9.24 -0.37 -2.08
N GLY A 45 -8.90 -0.64 -0.82
CA GLY A 45 -8.31 0.36 0.08
C GLY A 45 -6.96 0.88 -0.41
N VAL A 46 -6.08 -0.04 -0.80
CA VAL A 46 -4.73 0.28 -1.34
C VAL A 46 -4.82 1.15 -2.60
N ALA A 47 -5.79 0.89 -3.48
CA ALA A 47 -6.05 1.72 -4.65
C ALA A 47 -6.49 3.14 -4.26
N LYS A 48 -7.37 3.27 -3.26
CA LYS A 48 -7.79 4.58 -2.70
C LYS A 48 -6.64 5.33 -2.03
N ALA A 49 -5.68 4.61 -1.46
CA ALA A 49 -4.45 5.14 -0.87
C ALA A 49 -3.43 5.66 -1.91
N ARG A 50 -3.76 5.63 -3.21
CA ARG A 50 -2.96 6.15 -4.34
C ARG A 50 -1.69 5.36 -4.67
N ALA A 51 -1.68 4.06 -4.39
CA ALA A 51 -0.68 3.14 -4.93
C ALA A 51 -0.80 3.09 -6.48
N ASP A 52 0.33 3.02 -7.17
CA ASP A 52 0.37 3.00 -8.65
C ASP A 52 0.20 1.57 -9.22
N TYR A 53 0.45 0.55 -8.40
CA TYR A 53 0.16 -0.84 -8.72
C TYR A 53 0.05 -1.70 -7.44
N ILE A 54 -0.64 -2.82 -7.57
CA ILE A 54 -0.81 -3.81 -6.50
C ILE A 54 -0.24 -5.13 -7.00
N LEU A 55 0.73 -5.69 -6.27
CA LEU A 55 1.30 -7.00 -6.56
C LEU A 55 0.64 -8.04 -5.65
N VAL A 56 -0.13 -8.96 -6.22
CA VAL A 56 -0.69 -10.09 -5.46
C VAL A 56 0.25 -11.29 -5.61
N SER A 57 0.71 -11.84 -4.50
CA SER A 57 1.58 -13.04 -4.45
C SER A 57 0.85 -14.20 -3.80
N GLY A 58 0.93 -15.38 -4.43
CA GLY A 58 0.43 -16.63 -3.86
C GLY A 58 1.23 -17.09 -2.65
#